data_AF-A0A3P9AL32-F1
#
_entry.id   AF-A0A3P9AL32-F1
#
_cell.length_a   1.000
_cell.length_b   1.000
_cell.length_c   1.000
_cell.angle_alpha   90.00
_cell.angle_beta   90.00
_cell.angle_gamma   90.00
#
_symmetry.space_group_name_H-M   'P 1'
#
loop_
_entity.id
_entity.type
_entity.pdbx_description
1 polymer ?
#
loop_
_entity_poly.entity_id
_entity_poly.type
_entity_poly.pdbx_seq_one_letter_code
_entity_poly.pdbx_strand_id
1 'polypeptide(L)'
;MDRPTMRVWIIFLLCLAGQAFAASITEEQPILDEPVVEEEPIMEEDEVMPEGGANPVQVETGEFDEAIEIIEEDVNAENPCLNHHCKKGKVCEVDEENTPMCVCQDPTSCPASVGEFEHVSCRHRTHYSKTGFNHLYIPRPFGKCPWPFFSFYVIMSDFCICVSQVCATDNTTYDSSCHFFAHKCSLEGTKKGHKLHLDYIGPCKFIEPCLDAELNEFPLRMRDWLKNVLVTLYERDEENNLLTEKQKLRVKKIYENEKRLQAGDHSLDLLAHDFEKNYNMYIFPVHWQFGQLDQHPIDGFLSHTELAPLRAPLIPMEHCTTRFFEQCDSDSDKYIALEEWAKCFGIKDQDVDKDLVI
;
A
#
# COMPACT_ATOMS: atom_id res chain seq x y z
N MET A 1 -66.36 -21.97 54.88
CA MET A 1 -67.33 -21.58 53.84
C MET A 1 -66.70 -20.44 53.07
N ASP A 2 -66.33 -20.50 51.80
CA ASP A 2 -66.19 -21.55 50.80
C ASP A 2 -65.19 -21.02 49.76
N ARG A 3 -64.41 -21.92 49.17
CA ARG A 3 -63.69 -21.66 47.92
C ARG A 3 -64.59 -22.15 46.77
N PRO A 4 -64.57 -21.49 45.60
CA PRO A 4 -64.43 -22.23 44.34
C PRO A 4 -63.39 -21.57 43.41
N THR A 5 -62.36 -22.24 42.86
CA THR A 5 -62.33 -23.22 41.74
C THR A 5 -62.80 -22.61 40.41
N MET A 6 -61.88 -22.35 39.47
CA MET A 6 -61.39 -23.25 38.40
C MET A 6 -62.34 -23.38 37.18
N ARG A 7 -61.79 -23.05 36.00
CA ARG A 7 -61.97 -23.80 34.73
C ARG A 7 -60.55 -23.90 34.14
N VAL A 8 -59.82 -25.03 34.14
CA VAL A 8 -60.09 -26.33 33.48
C VAL A 8 -60.33 -26.08 31.99
N TRP A 9 -59.44 -26.48 31.07
CA TRP A 9 -59.03 -27.86 30.73
C TRP A 9 -57.49 -28.02 30.71
N ILE A 10 -56.89 -28.90 31.53
CA ILE A 10 -56.74 -30.38 31.38
C ILE A 10 -55.79 -30.74 30.21
N ILE A 11 -54.50 -31.08 30.46
CA ILE A 11 -53.95 -32.37 30.99
C ILE A 11 -53.98 -33.44 29.88
N PHE A 12 -52.98 -34.27 29.57
CA PHE A 12 -51.68 -34.70 30.13
C PHE A 12 -51.00 -35.50 28.98
N LEU A 13 -49.70 -35.81 28.96
CA LEU A 13 -49.00 -36.88 29.69
C LEU A 13 -47.53 -36.77 29.21
N LEU A 14 -46.45 -36.48 29.96
CA LEU A 14 -45.88 -37.08 31.17
C LEU A 14 -45.92 -38.62 31.20
N CYS A 15 -44.74 -39.25 31.06
CA CYS A 15 -44.01 -39.90 32.17
C CYS A 15 -42.79 -40.66 31.63
N LEU A 16 -41.59 -40.38 32.15
CA LEU A 16 -40.78 -41.24 33.07
C LEU A 16 -40.09 -42.41 32.34
N ALA A 17 -38.85 -42.82 32.59
CA ALA A 17 -37.79 -42.60 33.58
C ALA A 17 -36.46 -42.95 32.84
N GLY A 18 -35.25 -42.60 33.26
CA GLY A 18 -34.63 -42.96 34.53
C GLY A 18 -33.26 -43.63 34.27
N GLN A 19 -32.25 -43.05 34.92
CA GLN A 19 -31.01 -43.66 35.44
C GLN A 19 -29.78 -43.95 34.53
N ALA A 20 -28.67 -43.43 35.07
CA ALA A 20 -27.27 -43.63 34.73
C ALA A 20 -26.76 -45.04 35.05
N PHE A 21 -25.70 -45.50 34.37
CA PHE A 21 -24.64 -46.36 34.91
C PHE A 21 -23.37 -46.27 34.04
N ALA A 22 -22.25 -46.63 34.66
CA ALA A 22 -20.87 -46.39 34.26
C ALA A 22 -20.21 -47.55 33.46
N ALA A 23 -19.06 -47.23 32.84
CA ALA A 23 -17.84 -48.02 32.61
C ALA A 23 -17.92 -49.47 32.06
N SER A 24 -17.23 -49.75 30.93
CA SER A 24 -15.95 -50.52 30.86
C SER A 24 -15.62 -51.03 29.44
N ILE A 25 -14.39 -50.71 28.99
CA ILE A 25 -13.36 -51.50 28.26
C ILE A 25 -13.79 -52.74 27.43
N THR A 26 -13.32 -52.80 26.17
CA THR A 26 -12.72 -54.01 25.53
C THR A 26 -11.67 -53.60 24.48
N GLU A 27 -10.48 -54.21 24.57
CA GLU A 27 -9.32 -54.14 23.64
C GLU A 27 -9.44 -55.13 22.47
N GLU A 28 -8.73 -54.85 21.36
CA GLU A 28 -7.85 -55.73 20.53
C GLU A 28 -7.55 -55.00 19.19
N GLN A 29 -6.37 -54.39 18.98
CA GLN A 29 -5.08 -54.91 18.47
C GLN A 29 -4.85 -54.74 16.92
N PRO A 30 -3.57 -54.71 16.45
CA PRO A 30 -3.00 -53.73 15.51
C PRO A 30 -2.85 -54.24 14.06
N ILE A 31 -2.33 -53.42 13.11
CA ILE A 31 -1.48 -53.83 11.96
C ILE A 31 -0.89 -52.58 11.25
N LEU A 32 0.25 -52.82 10.60
CA LEU A 32 1.38 -51.98 10.17
C LEU A 32 1.37 -51.71 8.63
N ASP A 33 1.88 -50.53 8.23
CA ASP A 33 2.57 -50.05 7.00
C ASP A 33 2.07 -50.24 5.54
N GLU A 34 2.03 -49.09 4.82
CA GLU A 34 2.41 -48.75 3.40
C GLU A 34 1.73 -49.47 2.19
N PRO A 35 1.86 -49.02 0.88
CA PRO A 35 2.64 -47.91 0.27
C PRO A 35 1.92 -47.04 -0.81
N VAL A 36 2.66 -46.01 -1.25
CA VAL A 36 2.79 -45.28 -2.56
C VAL A 36 1.91 -45.68 -3.76
N VAL A 37 1.40 -44.69 -4.50
CA VAL A 37 0.91 -44.82 -5.90
C VAL A 37 1.43 -43.67 -6.78
N GLU A 38 1.93 -44.05 -7.94
CA GLU A 38 2.57 -43.27 -9.02
C GLU A 38 1.56 -42.61 -9.99
N GLU A 39 2.09 -41.73 -10.84
CA GLU A 39 1.44 -40.93 -11.89
C GLU A 39 1.08 -41.73 -13.17
N GLU A 40 0.09 -41.25 -13.95
CA GLU A 40 -0.11 -41.63 -15.36
C GLU A 40 -0.30 -40.40 -16.28
N PRO A 41 0.20 -40.41 -17.53
CA PRO A 41 -0.05 -39.38 -18.55
C PRO A 41 -1.03 -39.83 -19.67
N ILE A 42 -1.63 -38.86 -20.36
CA ILE A 42 -2.64 -39.03 -21.43
C ILE A 42 -2.02 -38.76 -22.82
N MET A 43 -2.38 -39.60 -23.81
CA MET A 43 -2.05 -39.54 -25.25
C MET A 43 -3.20 -38.92 -26.07
N GLU A 44 -2.91 -38.28 -27.21
CA GLU A 44 -3.87 -38.15 -28.34
C GLU A 44 -3.17 -38.27 -29.71
N GLU A 45 -3.91 -38.77 -30.69
CA GLU A 45 -3.53 -39.39 -31.98
C GLU A 45 -3.69 -38.47 -33.22
N ASP A 46 -2.98 -38.85 -34.31
CA ASP A 46 -3.03 -38.32 -35.69
C ASP A 46 -4.14 -38.96 -36.56
N GLU A 47 -4.71 -38.23 -37.55
CA GLU A 47 -5.21 -38.79 -38.83
C GLU A 47 -5.22 -37.75 -40.00
N VAL A 48 -5.21 -38.24 -41.25
CA VAL A 48 -4.69 -37.61 -42.49
C VAL A 48 -5.64 -37.74 -43.73
N MET A 49 -5.74 -36.67 -44.57
CA MET A 49 -6.02 -36.55 -46.06
C MET A 49 -7.42 -36.89 -46.67
N PRO A 50 -7.80 -36.51 -47.94
CA PRO A 50 -7.00 -36.07 -49.13
C PRO A 50 -7.55 -34.91 -50.05
N GLU A 51 -6.85 -34.74 -51.20
CA GLU A 51 -6.74 -33.66 -52.24
C GLU A 51 -7.90 -33.36 -53.24
N GLY A 52 -7.75 -32.23 -53.97
CA GLY A 52 -7.97 -32.17 -55.44
C GLY A 52 -8.20 -30.79 -56.13
N GLY A 53 -7.27 -30.34 -56.99
CA GLY A 53 -7.59 -29.86 -58.37
C GLY A 53 -7.42 -28.39 -58.84
N ALA A 54 -6.34 -28.13 -59.59
CA ALA A 54 -6.17 -27.31 -60.84
C ALA A 54 -5.98 -25.75 -60.85
N ASN A 55 -4.97 -25.34 -61.65
CA ASN A 55 -4.46 -24.00 -62.06
C ASN A 55 -4.91 -23.69 -63.54
N PRO A 56 -4.51 -22.63 -64.32
CA PRO A 56 -3.70 -21.41 -64.10
C PRO A 56 -4.24 -20.10 -64.77
N VAL A 57 -3.53 -18.97 -64.69
CA VAL A 57 -3.24 -18.01 -65.81
C VAL A 57 -2.15 -17.00 -65.37
N GLN A 58 -1.20 -16.77 -66.28
CA GLN A 58 0.07 -16.02 -66.17
C GLN A 58 -0.07 -14.55 -66.57
N VAL A 59 0.76 -13.64 -66.04
CA VAL A 59 1.36 -12.51 -66.79
C VAL A 59 2.78 -12.21 -66.26
N GLU A 60 3.62 -11.79 -67.20
CA GLU A 60 5.08 -11.75 -67.35
C GLU A 60 5.91 -10.77 -66.51
N THR A 61 7.12 -11.26 -66.19
CA THR A 61 8.47 -10.66 -66.16
C THR A 61 8.67 -9.14 -66.02
N GLY A 62 9.43 -8.79 -64.98
CA GLY A 62 10.25 -7.57 -64.90
C GLY A 62 11.46 -7.86 -64.02
N GLU A 63 12.59 -8.11 -64.67
CA GLU A 63 13.93 -8.28 -64.11
C GLU A 63 14.42 -6.94 -63.55
N PHE A 64 14.71 -6.88 -62.26
CA PHE A 64 15.55 -5.85 -61.66
C PHE A 64 16.36 -6.51 -60.53
N ASP A 65 17.54 -6.98 -60.92
CA ASP A 65 18.63 -7.26 -60.01
C ASP A 65 19.14 -5.92 -59.45
N GLU A 66 18.78 -5.62 -58.20
CA GLU A 66 19.64 -4.80 -57.36
C GLU A 66 19.55 -5.36 -55.94
N ALA A 67 20.48 -6.27 -55.65
CA ALA A 67 20.76 -6.72 -54.30
C ALA A 67 21.25 -5.52 -53.48
N ILE A 68 20.32 -4.82 -52.84
CA ILE A 68 20.65 -4.08 -51.64
C ILE A 68 20.88 -5.17 -50.59
N GLU A 69 22.14 -5.45 -50.28
CA GLU A 69 22.50 -6.00 -48.98
C GLU A 69 21.97 -5.00 -47.94
N ILE A 70 20.74 -5.25 -47.47
CA ILE A 70 20.33 -4.74 -46.18
C ILE A 70 21.20 -5.52 -45.21
N ILE A 71 22.33 -4.93 -44.87
CA ILE A 71 23.01 -5.25 -43.63
C ILE A 71 21.95 -4.94 -42.57
N GLU A 72 21.21 -5.97 -42.13
CA GLU A 72 20.55 -5.96 -40.83
C GLU A 72 21.68 -5.93 -39.80
N GLU A 73 22.35 -4.78 -39.72
CA GLU A 73 23.08 -4.39 -38.53
C GLU A 73 21.97 -4.23 -37.50
N ASP A 74 21.81 -5.29 -36.71
CA ASP A 74 21.00 -5.37 -35.51
C ASP A 74 21.55 -4.35 -34.50
N VAL A 75 21.40 -3.05 -34.80
CA VAL A 75 21.64 -1.96 -33.86
C VAL A 75 20.38 -1.76 -33.05
N ASN A 76 19.93 -2.84 -32.41
CA ASN A 76 19.04 -2.71 -31.27
C ASN A 76 19.91 -2.33 -30.07
N ALA A 77 20.57 -1.16 -30.16
CA ALA A 77 21.16 -0.52 -29.00
C ALA A 77 19.99 -0.06 -28.13
N GLU A 78 19.51 -0.96 -27.27
CA GLU A 78 18.48 -0.66 -26.30
C GLU A 78 18.87 0.63 -25.58
N ASN A 79 17.96 1.60 -25.56
CA ASN A 79 18.24 2.89 -24.92
C ASN A 79 18.64 2.64 -23.46
N PRO A 80 19.88 3.00 -23.04
CA PRO A 80 20.40 2.74 -21.70
C PRO A 80 19.53 3.31 -20.57
N CYS A 81 18.71 4.32 -20.86
CA CYS A 81 17.80 4.94 -19.92
C CYS A 81 16.48 4.18 -19.69
N LEU A 82 16.15 3.14 -20.47
CA LEU A 82 14.86 2.44 -20.34
C LEU A 82 14.65 1.80 -18.96
N ASN A 83 15.73 1.25 -18.38
CA ASN A 83 15.71 0.61 -17.06
C ASN A 83 16.56 1.36 -16.02
N HIS A 84 17.05 2.56 -16.36
CA HIS A 84 17.86 3.36 -15.45
C HIS A 84 16.99 4.37 -14.69
N HIS A 85 16.74 4.09 -13.41
CA HIS A 85 15.91 4.95 -12.57
C HIS A 85 16.74 6.03 -11.87
N CYS A 86 16.34 7.28 -12.07
CA CYS A 86 16.92 8.43 -11.41
C CYS A 86 16.20 8.78 -10.11
N LYS A 87 16.88 9.52 -9.23
CA LYS A 87 16.27 10.10 -8.03
C LYS A 87 15.16 11.10 -8.40
N LYS A 88 14.27 11.40 -7.44
CA LYS A 88 13.20 12.38 -7.63
C LYS A 88 13.73 13.73 -8.14
N GLY A 89 13.04 14.29 -9.13
CA GLY A 89 13.43 15.55 -9.77
C GLY A 89 14.54 15.41 -10.80
N LYS A 90 14.97 14.18 -11.11
CA LYS A 90 15.94 13.89 -12.18
C LYS A 90 15.34 12.99 -13.25
N VAL A 91 15.82 13.16 -14.47
CA VAL A 91 15.52 12.33 -15.64
C VAL A 91 16.80 11.71 -16.16
N CYS A 92 16.68 10.52 -16.77
CA CYS A 92 17.81 9.87 -17.40
C CYS A 92 18.00 10.40 -18.80
N GLU A 93 19.23 10.85 -19.10
CA GLU A 93 19.71 11.19 -20.43
C GLU A 93 20.95 10.35 -20.73
N VAL A 94 21.34 10.23 -22.00
CA VAL A 94 22.56 9.53 -22.40
C VAL A 94 23.64 10.56 -22.77
N ASP A 95 24.87 10.31 -22.35
CA ASP A 95 26.02 11.14 -22.71
C ASP A 95 26.62 10.80 -24.09
N GLU A 96 27.72 11.46 -24.46
CA GLU A 96 28.42 11.25 -25.74
C GLU A 96 29.00 9.83 -25.90
N GLU A 97 29.16 9.09 -24.81
CA GLU A 97 29.68 7.71 -24.77
C GLU A 97 28.55 6.67 -24.69
N ASN A 98 27.28 7.09 -24.85
CA ASN A 98 26.09 6.25 -24.69
C ASN A 98 25.93 5.68 -23.27
N THR A 99 26.41 6.41 -22.25
CA THR A 99 26.26 6.07 -20.83
C THR A 99 25.07 6.82 -20.23
N PRO A 100 24.18 6.14 -19.47
CA PRO A 100 23.06 6.81 -18.83
C PRO A 100 23.51 7.72 -17.68
N MET A 101 23.03 8.95 -17.66
CA MET A 101 23.30 9.97 -16.66
C MET A 101 22.00 10.62 -16.16
N CYS A 102 21.94 10.92 -14.86
CA CYS A 102 20.75 11.57 -14.27
C CYS A 102 20.95 13.08 -14.17
N VAL A 103 20.21 13.83 -14.98
CA VAL A 103 20.20 15.30 -14.97
C VAL A 103 18.92 15.81 -14.31
N CYS A 104 18.92 17.07 -13.86
CA CYS A 104 17.70 17.67 -13.30
C CYS A 104 16.60 17.79 -14.35
N GLN A 105 15.39 17.39 -13.97
CA GLN A 105 14.22 17.52 -14.80
C GLN A 105 13.87 19.00 -15.00
N ASP A 106 13.51 19.38 -16.23
CA ASP A 106 12.93 20.69 -16.51
C ASP A 106 11.51 20.77 -15.92
N PRO A 107 11.19 21.74 -15.04
CA PRO A 107 9.84 21.91 -14.50
C PRO A 107 8.74 22.04 -15.57
N THR A 108 9.06 22.54 -16.76
CA THR A 108 8.08 22.66 -17.87
C THR A 108 7.70 21.32 -18.50
N SER A 109 8.51 20.27 -18.29
CA SER A 109 8.20 18.90 -18.70
C SER A 109 7.21 18.20 -17.75
N CYS A 110 6.94 18.77 -16.58
CA CYS A 110 5.98 18.23 -15.65
C CYS A 110 4.55 18.42 -16.17
N PRO A 111 3.66 17.42 -15.97
CA PRO A 111 2.26 17.59 -16.34
C PRO A 111 1.64 18.73 -15.52
N ALA A 112 0.97 19.65 -16.21
CA ALA A 112 0.28 20.76 -15.57
C ALA A 112 -0.85 20.24 -14.67
N SER A 113 -1.09 20.93 -13.54
CA SER A 113 -2.30 20.72 -12.75
C SER A 113 -3.51 21.06 -13.62
N VAL A 114 -4.28 20.06 -14.03
CA VAL A 114 -5.57 20.30 -14.70
C VAL A 114 -6.45 21.03 -13.68
N GLY A 115 -6.72 22.31 -13.96
CA GLY A 115 -7.54 23.15 -13.10
C GLY A 115 -8.97 22.63 -12.97
N GLU A 116 -9.55 22.85 -11.78
CA GLU A 116 -10.98 22.75 -11.45
C GLU A 116 -11.78 21.54 -11.98
N PHE A 117 -11.99 20.59 -11.07
CA PHE A 117 -13.12 19.66 -11.04
C PHE A 117 -13.40 18.85 -12.31
N GLU A 118 -12.52 17.91 -12.64
CA GLU A 118 -13.03 16.59 -13.03
C GLU A 118 -13.01 15.71 -11.78
N HIS A 119 -14.20 15.44 -11.23
CA HIS A 119 -14.42 14.30 -10.35
C HIS A 119 -14.06 13.03 -11.13
N VAL A 120 -12.78 12.67 -11.15
CA VAL A 120 -12.36 11.34 -11.58
C VAL A 120 -12.78 10.41 -10.45
N SER A 121 -14.03 9.95 -10.52
CA SER A 121 -14.51 8.85 -9.69
C SER A 121 -13.65 7.64 -10.05
N CYS A 122 -12.70 7.32 -9.18
CA CYS A 122 -12.04 6.03 -9.19
C CYS A 122 -13.05 5.00 -8.71
N ARG A 123 -13.93 4.59 -9.62
CA ARG A 123 -14.89 3.52 -9.35
C ARG A 123 -14.10 2.24 -9.14
N HIS A 124 -14.14 1.70 -7.92
CA HIS A 124 -13.95 0.28 -7.69
C HIS A 124 -14.78 -0.49 -8.72
N ARG A 125 -14.19 -1.53 -9.29
CA ARG A 125 -14.86 -2.46 -10.21
C ARG A 125 -16.02 -3.15 -9.47
N THR A 126 -17.18 -2.54 -9.40
CA THR A 126 -18.41 -3.27 -9.12
C THR A 126 -18.79 -4.01 -10.41
N HIS A 127 -18.75 -5.34 -10.33
CA HIS A 127 -19.27 -6.24 -11.35
C HIS A 127 -20.66 -5.76 -11.83
N TYR A 128 -20.76 -5.28 -13.07
CA TYR A 128 -22.04 -5.26 -13.76
C TYR A 128 -22.26 -6.61 -14.42
N SER A 129 -23.29 -7.30 -13.94
CA SER A 129 -23.90 -8.44 -14.59
C SER A 129 -24.25 -8.12 -16.05
N LYS A 130 -24.04 -9.11 -16.92
CA LYS A 130 -24.46 -9.17 -18.32
C LYS A 130 -25.83 -8.51 -18.56
N THR A 131 -25.85 -7.43 -19.33
CA THR A 131 -26.83 -7.17 -20.41
C THR A 131 -26.26 -6.05 -21.30
N GLY A 132 -26.23 -6.29 -22.61
CA GLY A 132 -25.52 -5.44 -23.57
C GLY A 132 -26.21 -4.11 -23.83
N PHE A 133 -25.42 -3.12 -24.28
CA PHE A 133 -25.73 -2.24 -25.41
C PHE A 133 -24.52 -1.32 -25.72
N ASN A 134 -24.14 -1.30 -26.99
CA ASN A 134 -23.36 -0.34 -27.79
C ASN A 134 -22.08 0.36 -27.26
N HIS A 135 -21.02 0.11 -28.05
CA HIS A 135 -19.71 0.77 -28.10
C HIS A 135 -19.80 2.31 -28.01
N LEU A 136 -19.20 2.87 -26.95
CA LEU A 136 -18.62 4.21 -26.97
C LEU A 136 -17.15 4.04 -26.55
N TYR A 137 -16.24 4.18 -27.53
CA TYR A 137 -14.80 4.19 -27.28
C TYR A 137 -14.45 5.49 -26.52
N ILE A 138 -14.19 5.37 -25.22
CA ILE A 138 -13.51 6.41 -24.44
C ILE A 138 -12.03 5.97 -24.35
N PRO A 139 -11.07 6.79 -24.82
CA PRO A 139 -9.66 6.42 -24.80
C PRO A 139 -9.19 6.28 -23.34
N ARG A 140 -8.46 5.20 -23.07
CA ARG A 140 -7.80 4.97 -21.77
C ARG A 140 -6.80 6.09 -21.51
N PRO A 141 -6.86 6.82 -20.38
CA PRO A 141 -5.68 7.53 -19.92
C PRO A 141 -4.73 6.47 -19.36
N PHE A 142 -3.70 6.14 -20.13
CA PHE A 142 -2.51 5.48 -19.60
C PHE A 142 -1.83 6.47 -18.65
N GLY A 143 -1.98 6.21 -17.36
CA GLY A 143 -1.35 6.98 -16.30
C GLY A 143 -1.57 6.27 -14.98
N LYS A 144 -0.94 5.11 -14.80
CA LYS A 144 -0.80 4.54 -13.45
C LYS A 144 0.07 5.53 -12.68
N CYS A 145 -0.48 6.25 -11.71
CA CYS A 145 0.30 7.09 -10.81
C CYS A 145 1.23 6.18 -9.99
N PRO A 146 2.56 6.22 -10.18
CA PRO A 146 3.48 5.45 -9.37
C PRO A 146 3.82 6.31 -8.15
N TRP A 147 3.07 6.15 -7.07
CA TRP A 147 3.49 6.60 -5.75
C TRP A 147 3.31 5.46 -4.74
N PRO A 148 4.35 5.09 -3.98
CA PRO A 148 4.34 3.90 -3.11
C PRO A 148 3.54 4.09 -1.80
N PHE A 149 2.79 5.19 -1.62
CA PHE A 149 1.98 5.43 -0.42
C PHE A 149 0.65 4.65 -0.47
N PHE A 150 0.73 3.33 -0.68
CA PHE A 150 -0.43 2.44 -0.76
C PHE A 150 -1.29 2.49 0.53
N SER A 151 -0.68 2.70 1.69
CA SER A 151 -1.43 2.69 2.94
C SER A 151 -2.37 3.88 3.14
N PHE A 152 -1.94 5.08 2.70
CA PHE A 152 -2.81 6.26 2.70
C PHE A 152 -3.88 6.19 1.62
N TYR A 153 -3.54 5.58 0.47
CA TYR A 153 -4.43 5.46 -0.68
C TYR A 153 -5.65 4.59 -0.41
N VAL A 154 -5.52 3.56 0.44
CA VAL A 154 -6.64 2.68 0.77
C VAL A 154 -7.71 3.43 1.55
N ILE A 155 -7.38 4.33 2.48
CA ILE A 155 -8.38 5.16 3.19
C ILE A 155 -9.01 6.22 2.26
N MET A 156 -8.27 6.68 1.26
CA MET A 156 -8.69 7.70 0.29
C MET A 156 -9.47 7.15 -0.92
N SER A 157 -10.11 5.97 -0.82
CA SER A 157 -10.76 5.29 -1.95
C SER A 157 -11.91 6.03 -2.66
N ASP A 158 -12.27 7.25 -2.23
CA ASP A 158 -13.18 8.16 -2.94
C ASP A 158 -12.52 9.44 -3.50
N PHE A 159 -11.23 9.67 -3.23
CA PHE A 159 -10.45 10.83 -3.71
C PHE A 159 -9.21 10.37 -4.48
N CYS A 160 -9.39 10.13 -5.78
CA CYS A 160 -8.25 10.01 -6.69
C CYS A 160 -7.63 11.38 -6.91
N ILE A 161 -6.42 11.62 -6.40
CA ILE A 161 -5.68 12.86 -6.65
C ILE A 161 -4.36 12.50 -7.34
N CYS A 162 -4.39 12.41 -8.66
CA CYS A 162 -3.20 12.14 -9.48
C CYS A 162 -2.45 13.40 -9.93
N VAL A 163 -2.94 14.60 -9.62
CA VAL A 163 -2.19 15.86 -9.77
C VAL A 163 -2.56 16.80 -8.62
N SER A 164 -2.00 16.54 -7.44
CA SER A 164 -2.12 17.46 -6.30
C SER A 164 -1.00 18.48 -6.33
N GLN A 165 -1.36 19.75 -6.11
CA GLN A 165 -0.41 20.76 -5.66
C GLN A 165 0.29 20.28 -4.38
N VAL A 166 1.47 20.80 -4.09
CA VAL A 166 2.20 20.48 -2.85
C VAL A 166 2.70 21.76 -2.20
N CYS A 167 2.80 21.76 -0.87
CA CYS A 167 3.37 22.87 -0.12
C CYS A 167 4.79 22.52 0.31
N ALA A 168 5.71 23.46 0.14
CA ALA A 168 7.09 23.33 0.62
C ALA A 168 7.28 24.00 2.01
N THR A 169 8.40 23.69 2.66
CA THR A 169 8.76 24.24 3.98
C THR A 169 8.96 25.76 4.00
N ASP A 170 9.13 26.40 2.85
CA ASP A 170 9.16 27.86 2.70
C ASP A 170 7.78 28.48 2.44
N ASN A 171 6.71 27.69 2.65
CA ASN A 171 5.31 28.08 2.45
C ASN A 171 4.99 28.48 0.99
N THR A 172 5.73 27.91 0.03
CA THR A 172 5.46 28.05 -1.40
C THR A 172 4.65 26.85 -1.91
N THR A 173 3.53 27.13 -2.58
CA THR A 173 2.75 26.11 -3.29
C THR A 173 3.36 25.83 -4.66
N TYR A 174 3.57 24.56 -4.98
CA TYR A 174 3.97 24.08 -6.30
C TYR A 174 2.81 23.34 -6.96
N ASP A 175 2.72 23.40 -8.29
CA ASP A 175 1.59 22.83 -9.05
C ASP A 175 1.50 21.31 -8.95
N SER A 176 2.63 20.65 -8.74
CA SER A 176 2.66 19.23 -8.38
C SER A 176 3.95 18.84 -7.68
N SER A 177 3.98 17.61 -7.16
CA SER A 177 5.21 17.03 -6.62
C SER A 177 6.35 17.00 -7.66
N CYS A 178 6.05 16.80 -8.95
CA CYS A 178 7.03 16.87 -10.04
C CYS A 178 7.69 18.24 -10.09
N HIS A 179 6.89 19.31 -10.12
CA HIS A 179 7.40 20.69 -10.16
C HIS A 179 8.27 21.02 -8.95
N PHE A 180 7.85 20.58 -7.75
CA PHE A 180 8.64 20.75 -6.53
C PHE A 180 10.01 20.08 -6.63
N PHE A 181 10.06 18.79 -7.00
CA PHE A 181 11.33 18.05 -7.03
C PHE A 181 12.25 18.51 -8.18
N ALA A 182 11.68 18.87 -9.33
CA ALA A 182 12.43 19.50 -10.43
C ALA A 182 13.09 20.82 -9.97
N HIS A 183 12.32 21.69 -9.28
CA HIS A 183 12.86 22.92 -8.72
C HIS A 183 13.92 22.65 -7.64
N LYS A 184 13.66 21.73 -6.71
CA LYS A 184 14.63 21.35 -5.67
C LYS A 184 15.93 20.81 -6.28
N CYS A 185 15.86 20.05 -7.36
CA CYS A 185 17.03 19.53 -8.06
C CYS A 185 17.94 20.66 -8.58
N SER A 186 17.35 21.72 -9.15
CA SER A 186 18.12 22.90 -9.62
C SER A 186 18.88 23.63 -8.49
N LEU A 187 18.53 23.35 -7.24
CA LEU A 187 19.15 23.91 -6.04
C LEU A 187 20.13 22.93 -5.34
N GLU A 188 20.43 21.77 -5.95
CA GLU A 188 21.40 20.81 -5.40
C GLU A 188 22.76 21.46 -5.11
N GLY A 189 23.36 21.13 -3.96
CA GLY A 189 24.61 21.72 -3.49
C GLY A 189 24.48 23.13 -2.88
N THR A 190 23.29 23.74 -2.88
CA THR A 190 23.05 25.04 -2.26
C THR A 190 22.44 24.92 -0.85
N LYS A 191 22.74 25.87 0.05
CA LYS A 191 22.10 25.94 1.38
C LYS A 191 20.57 26.06 1.30
N LYS A 192 20.04 26.66 0.23
CA LYS A 192 18.58 26.78 0.02
C LYS A 192 17.98 25.41 -0.33
N GLY A 193 18.60 24.67 -1.25
CA GLY A 193 18.16 23.32 -1.63
C GLY A 193 18.20 22.34 -0.46
N HIS A 194 19.21 22.42 0.40
CA HIS A 194 19.30 21.59 1.61
C HIS A 194 18.18 21.85 2.63
N LYS A 195 17.61 23.06 2.68
CA LYS A 195 16.52 23.41 3.62
C LYS A 195 15.12 23.31 3.01
N LEU A 196 15.04 23.19 1.68
CA LEU A 196 13.79 23.13 0.96
C LEU A 196 13.27 21.70 0.97
N HIS A 197 12.19 21.44 1.67
CA HIS A 197 11.55 20.11 1.74
C HIS A 197 10.08 20.22 1.35
N LEU A 198 9.52 19.11 0.87
CA LEU A 198 8.07 18.99 0.72
C LEU A 198 7.50 18.90 2.14
N ASP A 199 6.62 19.82 2.51
CA ASP A 199 6.03 19.87 3.85
C ASP A 199 4.77 19.00 3.92
N TYR A 200 3.86 19.16 2.96
CA TYR A 200 2.67 18.31 2.83
C TYR A 200 2.07 18.38 1.43
N ILE A 201 1.17 17.42 1.15
CA ILE A 201 0.44 17.32 -0.11
C ILE A 201 -0.80 18.22 -0.03
N GLY A 202 -1.03 19.02 -1.07
CA GLY A 202 -2.05 20.07 -1.15
C GLY A 202 -1.44 21.47 -1.25
N PRO A 203 -2.24 22.50 -1.56
CA PRO A 203 -1.80 23.88 -1.55
C PRO A 203 -1.42 24.34 -0.14
N CYS A 204 -0.53 25.35 -0.06
CA CYS A 204 -0.18 25.93 1.23
C CYS A 204 -1.41 26.50 1.96
N LYS A 205 -1.51 26.23 3.27
CA LYS A 205 -2.63 26.51 4.15
C LYS A 205 -2.09 27.08 5.46
N PHE A 206 -2.95 27.77 6.20
CA PHE A 206 -2.62 28.12 7.58
C PHE A 206 -2.55 26.84 8.42
N ILE A 207 -1.47 26.67 9.18
CA ILE A 207 -1.29 25.57 10.13
C ILE A 207 -1.31 26.18 11.52
N GLU A 208 -2.25 25.72 12.34
CA GLU A 208 -2.37 26.16 13.72
C GLU A 208 -1.11 25.76 14.52
N PRO A 209 -0.59 26.61 15.43
CA PRO A 209 0.51 26.21 16.29
C PRO A 209 0.11 25.03 17.19
N CYS A 210 0.93 23.99 17.22
CA CYS A 210 0.73 22.85 18.12
C CYS A 210 0.96 23.25 19.58
N LEU A 211 -0.09 23.16 20.41
CA LEU A 211 0.00 23.44 21.84
C LEU A 211 0.70 22.30 22.59
N ASP A 212 1.27 22.60 23.76
CA ASP A 212 1.96 21.59 24.59
C ASP A 212 1.03 20.46 25.03
N ALA A 213 -0.25 20.77 25.28
CA ALA A 213 -1.24 19.75 25.62
C ALA A 213 -1.44 18.78 24.46
N GLU A 214 -1.66 19.28 23.25
CA GLU A 214 -1.85 18.48 22.04
C GLU A 214 -0.61 17.64 21.72
N LEU A 215 0.58 18.23 21.89
CA LEU A 215 1.84 17.54 21.65
C LEU A 215 2.03 16.31 22.55
N ASN A 216 1.57 16.38 23.81
CA ASN A 216 1.61 15.25 24.74
C ASN A 216 0.58 14.17 24.38
N GLU A 217 -0.52 14.51 23.71
CA GLU A 217 -1.54 13.56 23.24
C GLU A 217 -1.14 12.87 21.93
N PHE A 218 -0.40 13.59 21.07
CA PHE A 218 -0.03 13.17 19.73
C PHE A 218 0.51 11.73 19.63
N PRO A 219 1.53 11.30 20.40
CA PRO A 219 2.08 9.95 20.26
C PRO A 219 1.08 8.84 20.60
N LEU A 220 0.14 9.08 21.52
CA LEU A 220 -0.89 8.10 21.88
C LEU A 220 -1.89 7.93 20.75
N ARG A 221 -2.38 9.04 20.21
CA ARG A 221 -3.36 9.07 19.12
C ARG A 221 -2.78 8.54 17.82
N MET A 222 -1.56 8.95 17.47
CA MET A 222 -0.85 8.48 16.28
C MET A 222 -0.60 6.98 16.35
N ARG A 223 -0.12 6.46 17.48
CA ARG A 223 0.16 5.02 17.63
C ARG A 223 -1.11 4.16 17.50
N ASP A 224 -2.24 4.60 18.07
CA ASP A 224 -3.53 3.92 17.87
C ASP A 224 -4.01 4.00 16.41
N TRP A 225 -3.85 5.17 15.79
CA TRP A 225 -4.14 5.38 14.37
C TRP A 225 -3.34 4.41 13.49
N LEU A 226 -2.03 4.27 13.69
CA LEU A 226 -1.18 3.32 12.95
C LEU A 226 -1.66 1.88 13.04
N LYS A 227 -2.03 1.43 14.26
CA LYS A 227 -2.60 0.09 14.48
C LYS A 227 -3.87 -0.09 13.67
N ASN A 228 -4.79 0.88 13.71
CA ASN A 228 -6.08 0.78 13.04
C ASN A 228 -5.96 0.86 11.51
N VAL A 229 -5.07 1.73 10.99
CA VAL A 229 -4.74 1.78 9.55
C VAL A 229 -4.31 0.40 9.06
N LEU A 230 -3.36 -0.22 9.77
CA LEU A 230 -2.81 -1.52 9.39
C LEU A 230 -3.87 -2.64 9.44
N VAL A 231 -4.75 -2.62 10.44
CA VAL A 231 -5.88 -3.56 10.53
C VAL A 231 -6.85 -3.36 9.37
N THR A 232 -7.21 -2.11 9.05
CA THR A 232 -8.09 -1.80 7.91
C THR A 232 -7.46 -2.19 6.57
N LEU A 233 -6.15 -2.06 6.41
CA LEU A 233 -5.45 -2.58 5.24
C LEU A 233 -5.63 -4.09 5.10
N TYR A 234 -5.41 -4.82 6.19
CA TYR A 234 -5.57 -6.29 6.21
C TYR A 234 -7.00 -6.72 5.88
N GLU A 235 -8.02 -6.04 6.40
CA GLU A 235 -9.43 -6.33 6.09
C GLU A 235 -9.78 -6.14 4.61
N ARG A 236 -9.11 -5.21 3.93
CA ARG A 236 -9.37 -4.85 2.53
C ARG A 236 -8.50 -5.62 1.54
N ASP A 237 -7.53 -6.37 2.02
CA ASP A 237 -6.53 -7.03 1.19
C ASP A 237 -7.05 -8.38 0.63
N GLU A 238 -8.12 -8.30 -0.17
CA GLU A 238 -8.78 -9.45 -0.81
C GLU A 238 -7.90 -10.14 -1.87
N GLU A 239 -6.95 -9.42 -2.48
CA GLU A 239 -6.14 -9.90 -3.62
C GLU A 239 -4.63 -10.09 -3.31
N ASN A 240 -4.20 -9.98 -2.04
CA ASN A 240 -2.78 -10.04 -1.64
C ASN A 240 -1.88 -8.97 -2.29
N ASN A 241 -2.43 -7.79 -2.52
CA ASN A 241 -1.73 -6.70 -3.21
C ASN A 241 -1.34 -5.53 -2.28
N LEU A 242 -1.82 -5.51 -1.03
CA LEU A 242 -1.53 -4.42 -0.08
C LEU A 242 -0.45 -4.79 0.94
N LEU A 243 -0.48 -6.02 1.45
CA LEU A 243 0.46 -6.53 2.43
C LEU A 243 1.14 -7.79 1.91
N THR A 244 2.43 -7.94 2.19
CA THR A 244 3.13 -9.20 1.91
C THR A 244 2.61 -10.33 2.80
N GLU A 245 2.77 -11.59 2.39
CA GLU A 245 2.34 -12.75 3.19
C GLU A 245 2.89 -12.73 4.63
N LYS A 246 4.14 -12.32 4.80
CA LYS A 246 4.78 -12.19 6.12
C LYS A 246 4.11 -11.09 6.96
N GLN A 247 3.78 -9.95 6.33
CA GLN A 247 3.09 -8.84 6.98
C GLN A 247 1.65 -9.25 7.34
N LYS A 248 0.91 -9.89 6.43
CA LYS A 248 -0.44 -10.41 6.68
C LYS A 248 -0.49 -11.33 7.89
N LEU A 249 0.45 -12.27 8.03
CA LEU A 249 0.49 -13.16 9.18
C LEU A 249 0.69 -12.41 10.50
N ARG A 250 1.47 -11.32 10.50
CA ARG A 250 1.65 -10.46 11.68
C ARG A 250 0.37 -9.67 11.98
N VAL A 251 -0.25 -9.05 10.98
CA VAL A 251 -1.49 -8.28 11.17
C VAL A 251 -2.67 -9.16 11.55
N LYS A 252 -2.76 -10.38 11.01
CA LYS A 252 -3.78 -11.37 11.36
C LYS A 252 -3.83 -11.62 12.87
N LYS A 253 -2.65 -11.76 13.51
CA LYS A 253 -2.55 -11.93 14.98
C LYS A 253 -3.07 -10.73 15.76
N ILE A 254 -2.99 -9.52 15.19
CA ILE A 254 -3.54 -8.30 15.78
C ILE A 254 -5.06 -8.29 15.56
N TYR A 255 -5.50 -8.52 14.32
CA TYR A 255 -6.92 -8.49 13.91
C TYR A 255 -7.79 -9.47 14.70
N GLU A 256 -7.35 -10.71 14.83
CA GLU A 256 -8.08 -11.81 15.51
C GLU A 256 -8.01 -11.75 17.04
N ASN A 257 -7.24 -10.82 17.61
CA ASN A 257 -7.08 -10.75 19.06
C ASN A 257 -8.31 -10.14 19.73
N GLU A 258 -9.00 -10.90 20.58
CA GLU A 258 -10.19 -10.45 21.31
C GLU A 258 -9.94 -9.26 22.23
N LYS A 259 -8.69 -9.05 22.68
CA LYS A 259 -8.30 -7.93 23.54
C LYS A 259 -7.96 -6.66 22.76
N ARG A 260 -7.96 -6.70 21.43
CA ARG A 260 -7.70 -5.53 20.58
C ARG A 260 -8.74 -4.46 20.83
N LEU A 261 -8.30 -3.26 21.22
CA LEU A 261 -9.14 -2.08 21.24
C LEU A 261 -9.55 -1.73 19.80
N GLN A 262 -10.86 -1.78 19.52
CA GLN A 262 -11.44 -1.44 18.22
C GLN A 262 -11.26 0.05 17.90
N ALA A 263 -11.30 0.40 16.61
CA ALA A 263 -11.22 1.80 16.20
C ALA A 263 -12.38 2.62 16.76
N GLY A 264 -12.09 3.82 17.24
CA GLY A 264 -13.07 4.72 17.85
C GLY A 264 -12.41 5.95 18.47
N ASP A 265 -13.24 6.89 18.92
CA ASP A 265 -12.77 8.04 19.69
C ASP A 265 -12.61 7.64 21.16
N HIS A 266 -11.36 7.45 21.58
CA HIS A 266 -11.00 6.93 22.89
C HIS A 266 -10.38 8.01 23.77
N SER A 267 -10.61 7.91 25.08
CA SER A 267 -9.93 8.77 26.05
C SER A 267 -8.42 8.45 26.11
N LEU A 268 -7.62 9.46 26.48
CA LEU A 268 -6.17 9.30 26.62
C LEU A 268 -5.80 8.21 27.63
N ASP A 269 -6.53 8.14 28.75
CA ASP A 269 -6.32 7.13 29.78
C ASP A 269 -6.54 5.71 29.24
N LEU A 270 -7.55 5.53 28.38
CA LEU A 270 -7.81 4.24 27.74
C LEU A 270 -6.72 3.88 26.74
N LEU A 271 -6.26 4.83 25.92
CA LEU A 271 -5.17 4.60 24.96
C LEU A 271 -3.84 4.28 25.67
N ALA A 272 -3.55 4.96 26.77
CA ALA A 272 -2.37 4.69 27.60
C ALA A 272 -2.45 3.28 28.21
N HIS A 273 -3.58 2.94 28.82
CA HIS A 273 -3.79 1.63 29.40
C HIS A 273 -3.76 0.50 28.35
N ASP A 274 -4.35 0.69 27.16
CA ASP A 274 -4.30 -0.27 26.07
C ASP A 274 -2.85 -0.53 25.62
N PHE A 275 -2.06 0.54 25.49
CA PHE A 275 -0.64 0.41 25.15
C PHE A 275 0.14 -0.39 26.21
N GLU A 276 -0.09 -0.16 27.49
CA GLU A 276 0.57 -0.91 28.56
C GLU A 276 0.18 -2.39 28.58
N LYS A 277 -1.11 -2.70 28.40
CA LYS A 277 -1.62 -4.09 28.48
C LYS A 277 -1.43 -4.89 27.21
N ASN A 278 -1.50 -4.23 26.07
CA ASN A 278 -1.46 -4.84 24.74
C ASN A 278 -0.25 -4.36 23.91
N TYR A 279 0.82 -3.94 24.58
CA TYR A 279 2.08 -3.43 24.00
C TYR A 279 2.54 -4.14 22.72
N ASN A 280 2.54 -5.48 22.71
CA ASN A 280 3.00 -6.28 21.56
C ASN A 280 2.20 -6.02 20.26
N MET A 281 0.95 -5.55 20.35
CA MET A 281 0.14 -5.21 19.17
C MET A 281 0.61 -3.93 18.47
N TYR A 282 1.44 -3.13 19.13
CA TYR A 282 1.91 -1.84 18.63
C TYR A 282 3.31 -1.87 18.04
N ILE A 283 4.11 -2.89 18.36
CA ILE A 283 5.47 -3.04 17.83
C ILE A 283 5.44 -3.06 16.30
N PHE A 284 4.66 -3.96 15.70
CA PHE A 284 4.66 -4.12 14.25
C PHE A 284 4.07 -2.91 13.50
N PRO A 285 2.91 -2.31 13.89
CA PRO A 285 2.41 -1.09 13.24
C PRO A 285 3.40 0.08 13.24
N VAL A 286 4.13 0.28 14.34
CA VAL A 286 5.13 1.35 14.43
C VAL A 286 6.29 1.11 13.46
N HIS A 287 6.83 -0.11 13.40
CA HIS A 287 7.92 -0.45 12.46
C HIS A 287 7.47 -0.44 11.00
N TRP A 288 6.31 -1.01 10.73
CA TRP A 288 5.75 -1.08 9.38
C TRP A 288 5.56 0.32 8.81
N GLN A 289 5.06 1.28 9.61
CA GLN A 289 4.90 2.66 9.15
C GLN A 289 6.24 3.32 8.80
N PHE A 290 7.29 3.08 9.59
CA PHE A 290 8.62 3.60 9.27
C PHE A 290 9.05 3.15 7.86
N GLY A 291 8.90 1.85 7.55
CA GLY A 291 9.24 1.30 6.24
C GLY A 291 8.37 1.82 5.10
N GLN A 292 7.13 2.24 5.36
CA GLN A 292 6.30 2.91 4.35
C GLN A 292 6.79 4.33 4.01
N LEU A 293 7.44 5.01 4.95
CA LEU A 293 7.89 6.38 4.79
C LEU A 293 9.32 6.43 4.23
N ASP A 294 10.21 5.55 4.69
CA ASP A 294 11.60 5.39 4.26
C ASP A 294 11.65 4.80 2.84
N GLN A 295 11.64 5.67 1.84
CA GLN A 295 11.47 5.30 0.43
C GLN A 295 12.30 6.17 -0.53
N HIS A 296 12.73 7.36 -0.11
CA HIS A 296 13.27 8.37 -1.02
C HIS A 296 14.55 9.04 -0.49
N PRO A 297 15.66 8.28 -0.36
CA PRO A 297 15.80 6.85 -0.68
C PRO A 297 15.47 5.95 0.52
N ILE A 298 15.50 4.63 0.32
CA ILE A 298 15.50 3.68 1.44
C ILE A 298 16.90 3.73 2.07
N ASP A 299 17.08 4.48 3.15
CA ASP A 299 18.36 4.65 3.82
C ASP A 299 18.30 4.45 5.35
N GLY A 300 17.13 4.12 5.89
CA GLY A 300 16.95 3.91 7.33
C GLY A 300 16.76 5.21 8.11
N PHE A 301 16.48 6.32 7.42
CA PHE A 301 16.23 7.63 8.00
C PHE A 301 14.99 8.26 7.37
N LEU A 302 14.21 9.00 8.16
CA LEU A 302 13.10 9.78 7.62
C LEU A 302 13.49 11.24 7.52
N SER A 303 13.56 11.75 6.30
CA SER A 303 13.67 13.18 6.05
C SER A 303 12.34 13.91 6.30
N HIS A 304 12.38 15.25 6.44
CA HIS A 304 11.15 16.07 6.51
C HIS A 304 10.19 15.81 5.34
N THR A 305 10.73 15.52 4.16
CA THR A 305 9.95 15.20 2.96
C THR A 305 9.24 13.86 3.04
N GLU A 306 9.83 12.88 3.71
CA GLU A 306 9.22 11.55 3.90
C GLU A 306 8.18 11.54 5.00
N LEU A 307 8.25 12.47 5.95
CA LEU A 307 7.23 12.69 6.97
C LEU A 307 5.98 13.43 6.44
N ALA A 308 6.02 13.99 5.24
CA ALA A 308 4.91 14.74 4.65
C ALA A 308 3.54 14.02 4.61
N PRO A 309 3.45 12.68 4.40
CA PRO A 309 2.18 11.97 4.50
C PRO A 309 1.55 12.04 5.90
N LEU A 310 2.35 12.17 6.95
CA LEU A 310 1.89 12.35 8.34
C LEU A 310 1.40 13.78 8.62
N ARG A 311 1.40 14.67 7.62
CA ARG A 311 0.84 16.03 7.69
C ARG A 311 -0.44 16.17 6.86
N ALA A 312 -1.01 15.05 6.41
CA ALA A 312 -2.29 15.01 5.72
C ALA A 312 -3.46 15.28 6.69
N PRO A 313 -4.57 15.91 6.23
CA PRO A 313 -5.71 16.24 7.10
C PRO A 313 -6.42 15.07 7.80
N LEU A 314 -6.20 13.83 7.34
CA LEU A 314 -6.77 12.63 7.96
C LEU A 314 -5.97 12.15 9.19
N ILE A 315 -4.78 12.71 9.40
CA ILE A 315 -3.93 12.39 10.53
C ILE A 315 -4.45 13.10 11.79
N PRO A 316 -4.58 12.40 12.93
CA PRO A 316 -4.95 13.06 14.17
C PRO A 316 -3.89 14.10 14.56
N MET A 317 -4.31 15.36 14.74
CA MET A 317 -3.45 16.48 15.16
C MET A 317 -2.25 16.67 14.23
N GLU A 318 -2.48 16.69 12.92
CA GLU A 318 -1.41 16.71 11.91
C GLU A 318 -0.52 17.96 11.99
N HIS A 319 -1.03 19.05 12.57
CA HIS A 319 -0.29 20.28 12.84
C HIS A 319 0.85 20.07 13.86
N CYS A 320 0.76 19.05 14.72
CA CYS A 320 1.78 18.69 15.70
C CYS A 320 2.92 17.83 15.12
N THR A 321 2.75 17.24 13.94
CA THR A 321 3.70 16.27 13.37
C THR A 321 5.14 16.79 13.33
N THR A 322 5.40 17.97 12.76
CA THR A 322 6.76 18.52 12.68
C THR A 322 7.35 18.78 14.07
N ARG A 323 6.57 19.42 14.96
CA ARG A 323 7.01 19.73 16.32
C ARG A 323 7.33 18.47 17.13
N PHE A 324 6.55 17.41 16.94
CA PHE A 324 6.78 16.12 17.56
C PHE A 324 8.08 15.48 17.09
N PHE A 325 8.28 15.38 15.76
CA PHE A 325 9.50 14.75 15.23
C PHE A 325 10.76 15.58 15.48
N GLU A 326 10.67 16.90 15.61
CA GLU A 326 11.77 17.74 16.12
C GLU A 326 12.19 17.39 17.56
N GLN A 327 11.30 16.83 18.38
CA GLN A 327 11.65 16.32 19.72
C GLN A 327 12.17 14.88 19.70
N CYS A 328 11.89 14.14 18.62
CA CYS A 328 12.38 12.78 18.40
C CYS A 328 13.82 12.75 17.90
N ASP A 329 14.19 13.73 17.07
CA ASP A 329 15.53 14.02 16.54
C ASP A 329 16.50 14.35 17.70
N SER A 330 17.07 13.30 18.30
CA SER A 330 17.85 13.36 19.54
C SER A 330 19.28 13.83 19.30
N ASP A 331 19.85 13.53 18.13
CA ASP A 331 21.18 14.01 17.73
C ASP A 331 21.14 15.30 16.88
N SER A 332 19.93 15.79 16.57
CA SER A 332 19.68 17.06 15.87
C SER A 332 20.21 17.09 14.43
N ASP A 333 20.26 15.94 13.77
CA ASP A 333 20.77 15.81 12.40
C ASP A 333 19.72 16.13 11.30
N LYS A 334 18.45 16.37 11.70
CA LYS A 334 17.28 16.66 10.83
C LYS A 334 16.70 15.45 10.12
N TYR A 335 17.10 14.26 10.53
CA TYR A 335 16.55 12.99 10.12
C TYR A 335 16.00 12.27 11.34
N ILE A 336 15.08 11.33 11.13
CA ILE A 336 14.59 10.46 12.20
C ILE A 336 15.06 9.05 11.90
N ALA A 337 16.01 8.55 12.69
CA ALA A 337 16.44 7.16 12.62
C ALA A 337 15.34 6.21 13.14
N LEU A 338 15.41 4.92 12.77
CA LEU A 338 14.45 3.91 13.25
C LEU A 338 14.38 3.84 14.77
N GLU A 339 15.53 3.94 15.45
CA GLU A 339 15.62 3.90 16.90
C GLU A 339 14.93 5.11 17.55
N GLU A 340 15.09 6.31 16.97
CA GLU A 340 14.45 7.53 17.43
C GLU A 340 12.93 7.50 17.21
N TRP A 341 12.51 7.06 16.01
CA TRP A 341 11.11 6.84 15.66
C TRP A 341 10.43 5.89 16.65
N ALA A 342 11.01 4.70 16.85
CA ALA A 342 10.46 3.67 17.71
C ALA A 342 10.37 4.14 19.16
N LYS A 343 11.43 4.78 19.67
CA LYS A 343 11.47 5.35 21.02
C LYS A 343 10.43 6.44 21.23
N CYS A 344 10.21 7.30 20.24
CA CYS A 344 9.19 8.35 20.31
C CYS A 344 7.77 7.81 20.41
N PHE A 345 7.50 6.62 19.87
CA PHE A 345 6.23 5.92 20.05
C PHE A 345 6.18 4.99 21.28
N GLY A 346 7.23 4.99 22.10
CA GLY A 346 7.32 4.22 23.34
C GLY A 346 7.69 2.74 23.16
N ILE A 347 8.19 2.37 21.98
CA ILE A 347 8.76 1.03 21.76
C ILE A 347 10.09 0.93 22.50
N LYS A 348 10.31 -0.17 23.21
CA LYS A 348 11.52 -0.43 23.97
C LYS A 348 12.66 -0.79 23.02
N ASP A 349 13.89 -0.36 23.35
CA ASP A 349 15.08 -0.57 22.52
C ASP A 349 15.31 -2.04 22.11
N GLN A 350 14.99 -2.98 23.01
CA GLN A 350 15.12 -4.43 22.76
C GLN A 350 14.10 -4.99 21.74
N ASP A 351 13.00 -4.27 21.50
CA ASP A 351 11.93 -4.66 20.58
C ASP A 351 12.02 -3.88 19.25
N VAL A 352 13.08 -3.07 19.07
CA VAL A 352 13.39 -2.39 17.81
C VAL A 352 14.08 -3.38 16.87
N ASP A 353 13.42 -3.70 15.76
CA ASP A 353 13.84 -4.76 14.83
C ASP A 353 13.69 -4.32 13.36
N LYS A 354 14.82 -4.27 12.66
CA LYS A 354 14.91 -3.88 11.24
C LYS A 354 14.18 -4.88 10.33
N ASP A 355 14.01 -6.13 10.74
CA ASP A 355 13.26 -7.16 9.98
C ASP A 355 11.74 -6.95 10.01
N LEU A 356 11.26 -5.95 10.76
CA LEU A 356 9.88 -5.51 10.79
C LEU A 356 9.58 -4.35 9.82
N VAL A 357 10.62 -3.71 9.29
CA VAL A 357 10.52 -2.55 8.38
C VAL A 357 10.39 -2.99 6.91
N ILE A 358 10.91 -4.19 6.58
CA ILE A 358 10.97 -4.78 5.23
C ILE A 358 9.66 -5.48 4.85
#